data_AF-A0A3C1IC92-F1
#
_entry.id   AF-A0A3C1IC92-F1
#
_cell.length_a   1.000
_cell.length_b   1.000
_cell.length_c   1.000
_cell.angle_alpha   90.00
_cell.angle_beta   90.00
_cell.angle_gamma   90.00
#
_symmetry.space_group_name_H-M   'P 1'
#
loop_
_entity.id
_entity.type
_entity.pdbx_description
1 polymer ?
#
loop_
_entity_poly.entity_id
_entity_poly.type
_entity_poly.pdbx_seq_one_letter_code
_entity_poly.pdbx_strand_id
1 'polypeptide(L)'
;QRDHPHVPVVIISGHGNIEIAVAAIKQGAYDFIEKPFNIDQLLVVVKRAMETAKLRRENLSLKQRDMCSAEIIGETAAVRALVSQLDKVAKSNSRVLLTGPSGAGKQVAARYLHKTSNRSGAAFVTVSCATIEPEVMEPMLFGRELPDGTIQQGLLEQANGGVIFFDEVADLPFATQSKILKVLVEQKFERVGGTVRVEVDLRVVSSTNLDLEAEIEAGNFRRELFHRLNVVGISVPSLEERREDIPLLSAHFIEQYHELQGLALRPLSDEAAGALQTMVWAGNIRQLKNLIERVLLMGQS
;
A
#
# COMPACT_ATOMS: atom_id res chain seq x y z
N GLN A 1 9.77 -23.19 -18.82
CA GLN A 1 9.65 -21.84 -18.21
C GLN A 1 8.23 -21.23 -18.27
N ARG A 2 7.26 -21.81 -19.01
CA ARG A 2 5.92 -21.19 -19.19
C ARG A 2 5.08 -21.08 -17.91
N ASP A 3 5.30 -21.93 -16.90
CA ASP A 3 4.44 -21.96 -15.70
C ASP A 3 5.06 -21.31 -14.45
N HIS A 4 6.40 -21.17 -14.38
CA HIS A 4 7.11 -20.62 -13.21
C HIS A 4 8.38 -19.81 -13.60
N PRO A 5 8.23 -18.62 -14.21
CA PRO A 5 9.37 -17.84 -14.74
C PRO A 5 10.34 -17.30 -13.66
N HIS A 6 9.94 -17.32 -12.38
CA HIS A 6 10.72 -16.74 -11.28
C HIS A 6 11.46 -17.76 -10.41
N VAL A 7 11.32 -19.06 -10.70
CA VAL A 7 12.05 -20.10 -9.97
C VAL A 7 13.44 -20.23 -10.59
N PRO A 8 14.54 -20.01 -9.83
CA PRO A 8 15.88 -20.17 -10.38
C PRO A 8 16.14 -21.63 -10.75
N VAL A 9 16.52 -21.87 -12.00
CA VAL A 9 16.82 -23.21 -12.53
C VAL A 9 18.33 -23.38 -12.58
N VAL A 10 18.86 -24.38 -11.87
CA VAL A 10 20.27 -24.78 -11.94
C VAL A 10 20.38 -26.04 -12.79
N ILE A 11 21.22 -26.01 -13.82
CA ILE A 11 21.39 -27.16 -14.73
C ILE A 11 22.60 -27.99 -14.29
N ILE A 12 22.43 -29.31 -14.20
CA ILE A 12 23.51 -30.25 -13.88
C ILE A 12 23.85 -31.06 -15.13
N SER A 13 25.08 -30.95 -15.65
CA SER A 13 25.52 -31.64 -16.87
C SER A 13 26.59 -32.70 -16.61
N GLY A 14 26.56 -33.79 -17.39
CA GLY A 14 27.39 -34.97 -17.20
C GLY A 14 28.72 -34.98 -17.96
N HIS A 15 28.82 -34.31 -19.12
CA HIS A 15 29.96 -34.43 -20.04
C HIS A 15 30.28 -33.07 -20.69
N GLY A 16 31.39 -32.44 -20.29
CA GLY A 16 32.40 -31.72 -21.10
C GLY A 16 32.02 -30.66 -22.16
N ASN A 17 30.74 -30.38 -22.44
CA ASN A 17 30.34 -29.38 -23.42
C ASN A 17 29.89 -28.09 -22.73
N ILE A 18 30.88 -27.24 -22.43
CA ILE A 18 30.71 -25.86 -21.95
C ILE A 18 29.72 -25.08 -22.84
N GLU A 19 29.67 -25.39 -24.14
CA GLU A 19 28.73 -24.78 -25.10
C GLU A 19 27.26 -24.99 -24.73
N ILE A 20 26.89 -26.17 -24.22
CA ILE A 20 25.51 -26.48 -23.80
C ILE A 20 25.16 -25.72 -22.52
N ALA A 21 26.12 -25.61 -21.58
CA ALA A 21 25.95 -24.85 -20.36
C ALA A 21 25.75 -23.35 -20.65
N VAL A 22 26.55 -22.78 -21.55
CA VAL A 22 26.43 -21.38 -21.98
C VAL A 22 25.11 -21.13 -22.71
N ALA A 23 24.67 -22.07 -23.56
CA ALA A 23 23.38 -21.98 -24.23
C ALA A 23 22.20 -22.00 -23.23
N ALA A 24 22.29 -22.81 -22.18
CA ALA A 24 21.29 -22.88 -21.13
C ALA A 24 21.18 -21.58 -20.29
N ILE A 25 22.31 -20.97 -19.95
CA ILE A 25 22.31 -19.65 -19.27
C ILE A 25 21.67 -18.59 -20.18
N LYS A 26 21.98 -18.59 -21.48
CA LYS A 26 21.33 -17.70 -22.47
C LYS A 26 19.83 -17.94 -22.60
N GLN A 27 19.35 -19.16 -22.31
CA GLN A 27 17.93 -19.53 -22.30
C GLN A 27 17.26 -19.32 -20.93
N GLY A 28 17.95 -18.70 -19.97
CA GLY A 28 17.38 -18.27 -18.69
C GLY A 28 17.57 -19.24 -17.51
N ALA A 29 18.52 -20.18 -17.60
CA ALA A 29 19.01 -20.86 -16.41
C ALA A 29 19.75 -19.87 -15.49
N TYR A 30 19.64 -20.07 -14.18
CA TYR A 30 20.31 -19.25 -13.17
C TYR A 30 21.82 -19.54 -13.12
N ASP A 31 22.17 -20.82 -13.10
CA ASP A 31 23.55 -21.28 -13.03
C ASP A 31 23.68 -22.70 -13.58
N PHE A 32 24.91 -23.18 -13.76
CA PHE A 32 25.21 -24.54 -14.18
C PHE A 32 26.23 -25.22 -13.24
N ILE A 33 26.14 -26.54 -13.15
CA ILE A 33 27.07 -27.39 -12.38
C ILE A 33 27.50 -28.56 -13.26
N GLU A 34 28.81 -28.74 -13.42
CA GLU A 34 29.39 -29.87 -14.15
C GLU A 34 29.62 -31.07 -13.22
N LYS A 35 29.31 -32.28 -13.69
CA LYS A 35 29.68 -33.52 -13.01
C LYS A 35 31.11 -33.94 -13.43
N PRO A 36 31.93 -34.44 -12.48
CA PRO A 36 31.63 -34.65 -11.07
C PRO A 36 31.70 -33.34 -10.26
N PHE A 37 30.72 -33.09 -9.39
CA PHE A 37 30.72 -31.96 -8.45
C PHE A 37 30.80 -32.46 -7.01
N ASN A 38 31.33 -31.62 -6.11
CA ASN A 38 31.26 -31.89 -4.67
C ASN A 38 30.00 -31.27 -4.05
N ILE A 39 29.59 -31.80 -2.88
CA ILE A 39 28.36 -31.36 -2.19
C ILE A 39 28.46 -29.88 -1.78
N ASP A 40 29.65 -29.42 -1.38
CA ASP A 40 29.85 -28.02 -0.96
C ASP A 40 29.59 -27.02 -2.08
N GLN A 41 30.04 -27.31 -3.30
CA GLN A 41 29.79 -26.47 -4.48
C GLN A 41 28.30 -26.42 -4.81
N LEU A 42 27.59 -27.55 -4.73
CA LEU A 42 26.14 -27.59 -4.91
C LEU A 42 25.41 -26.74 -3.87
N LEU A 43 25.80 -26.84 -2.59
CA LEU A 43 25.19 -26.07 -1.50
C LEU A 43 25.39 -24.56 -1.69
N VAL A 44 26.57 -24.12 -2.15
CA VAL A 44 26.85 -22.71 -2.43
C VAL A 44 25.95 -22.18 -3.55
N VAL A 45 25.82 -22.91 -4.66
CA VAL A 45 24.99 -22.51 -5.80
C VAL A 45 23.51 -22.46 -5.40
N VAL A 46 23.02 -23.46 -4.67
CA VAL A 46 21.64 -23.49 -4.17
C VAL A 46 21.37 -22.32 -3.21
N LYS A 47 22.28 -22.02 -2.29
CA LYS A 47 22.11 -20.91 -1.34
C LYS A 47 22.01 -19.56 -2.06
N ARG A 48 22.88 -19.31 -3.05
CA ARG A 48 22.84 -18.09 -3.87
C ARG A 48 21.58 -17.98 -4.73
N ALA A 49 21.13 -19.11 -5.29
CA ALA A 49 19.88 -19.18 -6.05
C ALA A 49 18.67 -18.82 -5.17
N MET A 50 18.59 -19.38 -3.95
CA MET A 50 17.52 -19.08 -2.99
C MET A 50 17.54 -17.62 -2.53
N GLU A 51 18.73 -17.06 -2.25
CA GLU A 51 18.87 -15.66 -1.86
C GLU A 51 18.45 -14.72 -2.99
N THR A 52 18.84 -15.02 -4.23
CA THR A 52 18.40 -14.26 -5.41
C THR A 52 16.89 -14.34 -5.61
N ALA A 53 16.29 -15.51 -5.40
CA ALA A 53 14.83 -15.67 -5.47
C ALA A 53 14.12 -14.91 -4.35
N LYS A 54 14.68 -14.89 -3.13
CA LYS A 54 14.17 -14.11 -1.99
C LYS A 54 14.23 -12.60 -2.31
N LEU A 55 15.38 -12.10 -2.73
CA LEU A 55 15.57 -10.69 -3.11
C LEU A 55 14.67 -10.28 -4.28
N ARG A 56 14.45 -11.15 -5.27
CA ARG A 56 13.51 -10.86 -6.37
C ARG A 56 12.06 -10.85 -5.91
N ARG A 57 11.65 -11.77 -5.03
CA ARG A 57 10.32 -11.76 -4.41
C ARG A 57 10.11 -10.53 -3.55
N GLU A 58 11.13 -10.11 -2.81
CA GLU A 58 11.11 -8.87 -2.04
C GLU A 58 11.02 -7.66 -2.97
N ASN A 59 11.79 -7.62 -4.07
CA ASN A 59 11.74 -6.53 -5.05
C ASN A 59 10.38 -6.47 -5.78
N LEU A 60 9.81 -7.62 -6.17
CA LEU A 60 8.47 -7.72 -6.72
C LEU A 60 7.41 -7.31 -5.70
N SER A 61 7.55 -7.72 -4.43
CA SER A 61 6.66 -7.30 -3.35
C SER A 61 6.77 -5.80 -3.05
N LEU A 62 7.98 -5.22 -3.13
CA LEU A 62 8.21 -3.78 -2.98
C LEU A 62 7.59 -3.00 -4.15
N LYS A 63 7.79 -3.45 -5.39
CA LYS A 63 7.15 -2.89 -6.59
C LYS A 63 5.63 -3.05 -6.58
N GLN A 64 5.12 -4.15 -6.02
CA GLN A 64 3.68 -4.34 -5.80
C GLN A 64 3.16 -3.49 -4.63
N ARG A 65 3.98 -3.17 -3.63
CA ARG A 65 3.62 -2.23 -2.54
C ARG A 65 3.54 -0.78 -3.02
N ASP A 66 4.20 -0.46 -4.13
CA ASP A 66 4.03 0.79 -4.88
C ASP A 66 2.77 0.81 -5.77
N MET A 67 1.92 -0.24 -5.76
CA MET A 67 0.69 -0.35 -6.58
C MET A 67 -0.35 0.78 -6.41
N CYS A 68 -0.29 1.53 -5.31
CA CYS A 68 -0.91 2.86 -5.30
C CYS A 68 0.17 3.84 -5.72
N SER A 69 0.26 4.09 -7.04
CA SER A 69 0.96 5.26 -7.52
C SER A 69 0.49 6.44 -6.67
N ALA A 70 1.43 7.19 -6.11
CA ALA A 70 1.14 8.42 -5.38
C ALA A 70 0.71 9.53 -6.36
N GLU A 71 0.00 9.18 -7.41
CA GLU A 71 -0.39 10.03 -8.50
C GLU A 71 -1.91 10.22 -8.43
N ILE A 72 -2.30 11.47 -8.25
CA ILE A 72 -3.71 11.85 -8.28
C ILE A 72 -4.03 12.20 -9.72
N ILE A 73 -4.65 11.26 -10.42
CA ILE A 73 -5.14 11.43 -11.80
C ILE A 73 -6.38 12.32 -11.75
N GLY A 74 -6.48 13.32 -12.62
CA GLY A 74 -7.68 14.16 -12.80
C GLY A 74 -7.36 15.61 -13.09
N GLU A 75 -8.26 16.27 -13.81
CA GLU A 75 -8.14 17.66 -14.24
C GLU A 75 -9.33 18.52 -13.81
N THR A 76 -10.32 17.95 -13.13
CA THR A 76 -11.44 18.71 -12.58
C THR A 76 -11.00 19.75 -11.54
N ALA A 77 -11.84 20.78 -11.33
CA ALA A 77 -11.60 21.78 -10.30
C ALA A 77 -11.53 21.16 -8.89
N ALA A 78 -12.35 20.14 -8.61
CA ALA A 78 -12.33 19.39 -7.35
C ALA A 78 -10.99 18.71 -7.10
N VAL A 79 -10.40 18.06 -8.12
CA VAL A 79 -9.08 17.43 -8.01
C VAL A 79 -7.97 18.47 -7.85
N ARG A 80 -8.01 19.56 -8.62
CA ARG A 80 -7.02 20.65 -8.46
C ARG A 80 -7.07 21.27 -7.07
N ALA A 81 -8.27 21.42 -6.50
CA ALA A 81 -8.44 21.90 -5.14
C ALA A 81 -7.86 20.93 -4.10
N LEU A 82 -8.13 19.62 -4.25
CA LEU A 82 -7.53 18.56 -3.41
C LEU A 82 -6.00 18.62 -3.46
N VAL A 83 -5.41 18.62 -4.66
CA VAL A 83 -3.95 18.68 -4.85
C VAL A 83 -3.37 19.94 -4.20
N SER A 84 -3.99 21.10 -4.43
CA SER A 84 -3.57 22.36 -3.82
C SER A 84 -3.59 22.33 -2.29
N GLN A 85 -4.60 21.71 -1.68
CA GLN A 85 -4.67 21.54 -0.23
C GLN A 85 -3.58 20.60 0.27
N LEU A 86 -3.35 19.46 -0.40
CA LEU A 86 -2.31 18.51 -0.05
C LEU A 86 -0.91 19.15 -0.14
N ASP A 87 -0.63 19.91 -1.20
CA ASP A 87 0.65 20.61 -1.39
C ASP A 87 0.95 21.61 -0.28
N LYS A 88 -0.07 22.39 0.14
CA LYS A 88 0.08 23.35 1.24
C LYS A 88 0.50 22.69 2.55
N VAL A 89 0.02 21.47 2.82
CA VAL A 89 0.32 20.77 4.07
C VAL A 89 1.45 19.75 3.95
N ALA A 90 1.90 19.41 2.74
CA ALA A 90 2.96 18.45 2.48
C ALA A 90 4.27 18.80 3.19
N LYS A 91 4.65 20.08 3.20
CA LYS A 91 5.90 20.57 3.82
C LYS A 91 5.84 20.71 5.34
N SER A 92 4.66 20.61 5.93
CA SER A 92 4.47 20.60 7.39
C SER A 92 4.52 19.16 7.94
N ASN A 93 4.78 19.01 9.24
CA ASN A 93 4.56 17.74 9.97
C ASN A 93 3.15 17.70 10.61
N SER A 94 2.21 18.51 10.12
CA SER A 94 0.85 18.54 10.67
C SER A 94 0.15 17.21 10.45
N ARG A 95 -0.72 16.87 11.40
CA ARG A 95 -1.66 15.76 11.30
C ARG A 95 -2.77 16.12 10.32
N VAL A 96 -3.12 15.16 9.46
CA VAL A 96 -4.12 15.34 8.40
C VAL A 96 -5.19 14.27 8.53
N LEU A 97 -6.45 14.69 8.55
CA LEU A 97 -7.61 13.81 8.47
C LEU A 97 -8.22 13.92 7.07
N LEU A 98 -8.19 12.82 6.33
CA LEU A 98 -8.79 12.69 5.00
C LEU A 98 -10.22 12.15 5.15
N THR A 99 -11.21 12.94 4.77
CA THR A 99 -12.61 12.50 4.76
C THR A 99 -13.07 12.22 3.33
N GLY A 100 -14.07 11.36 3.18
CA GLY A 100 -14.72 11.15 1.90
C GLY A 100 -15.20 9.71 1.70
N PRO A 101 -16.01 9.46 0.66
CA PRO A 101 -16.65 8.17 0.45
C PRO A 101 -15.66 7.00 0.33
N SER A 102 -16.16 5.78 0.57
CA SER A 102 -15.38 4.56 0.37
C SER A 102 -14.97 4.44 -1.11
N GLY A 103 -13.70 4.12 -1.35
CA GLY A 103 -13.16 3.97 -2.70
C GLY A 103 -12.89 5.28 -3.45
N ALA A 104 -13.03 6.46 -2.82
CA ALA A 104 -12.78 7.77 -3.46
C ALA A 104 -11.28 8.11 -3.64
N GLY A 105 -10.36 7.30 -3.10
CA GLY A 105 -8.91 7.51 -3.25
C GLY A 105 -8.20 8.16 -2.06
N LYS A 106 -8.78 8.07 -0.84
CA LYS A 106 -8.14 8.59 0.39
C LYS A 106 -6.72 8.06 0.62
N GLN A 107 -6.48 6.77 0.38
CA GLN A 107 -5.12 6.20 0.47
C GLN A 107 -4.16 6.78 -0.57
N VAL A 108 -4.63 7.06 -1.79
CA VAL A 108 -3.82 7.71 -2.84
C VAL A 108 -3.46 9.13 -2.40
N ALA A 109 -4.40 9.89 -1.83
CA ALA A 109 -4.13 11.21 -1.28
C ALA A 109 -3.11 11.16 -0.12
N ALA A 110 -3.19 10.18 0.78
CA ALA A 110 -2.20 9.98 1.84
C ALA A 110 -0.79 9.66 1.29
N ARG A 111 -0.71 8.84 0.24
CA ARG A 111 0.56 8.51 -0.43
C ARG A 111 1.12 9.69 -1.21
N TYR A 112 0.27 10.47 -1.87
CA TYR A 112 0.65 11.73 -2.51
C TYR A 112 1.30 12.65 -1.49
N LEU A 113 0.63 12.86 -0.34
CA LEU A 113 1.14 13.69 0.75
C LEU A 113 2.50 13.19 1.27
N HIS A 114 2.68 11.88 1.44
CA HIS A 114 3.95 11.31 1.82
C HIS A 114 5.05 11.61 0.78
N LYS A 115 4.79 11.34 -0.50
CA LYS A 115 5.73 11.54 -1.62
C LYS A 115 6.18 12.99 -1.76
N THR A 116 5.31 13.96 -1.48
CA THR A 116 5.62 15.41 -1.60
C THR A 116 6.15 16.04 -0.31
N SER A 117 6.18 15.29 0.80
CA SER A 117 6.63 15.75 2.11
C SER A 117 8.16 15.72 2.30
N ASN A 118 8.62 16.26 3.44
CA ASN A 118 10.02 16.15 3.87
C ASN A 118 10.41 14.72 4.32
N ARG A 119 9.43 13.82 4.45
CA ARG A 119 9.62 12.41 4.85
C ARG A 119 9.51 11.43 3.67
N SER A 120 9.54 11.91 2.43
CA SER A 120 9.30 11.09 1.23
C SER A 120 10.25 9.90 1.05
N GLY A 121 11.47 9.97 1.62
CA GLY A 121 12.43 8.87 1.64
C GLY A 121 12.30 7.91 2.83
N ALA A 122 11.36 8.17 3.75
CA ALA A 122 11.13 7.35 4.94
C ALA A 122 9.99 6.34 4.73
N ALA A 123 9.74 5.51 5.75
CA ALA A 123 8.69 4.50 5.69
C ALA A 123 7.29 5.12 5.62
N PHE A 124 6.42 4.53 4.78
CA PHE A 124 4.98 4.77 4.78
C PHE A 124 4.27 3.50 5.23
N VAL A 125 3.80 3.48 6.47
CA VAL A 125 3.13 2.31 7.07
C VAL A 125 1.64 2.54 7.09
N THR A 126 0.87 1.60 6.51
CA THR A 126 -0.59 1.65 6.51
C THR A 126 -1.16 0.73 7.58
N VAL A 127 -2.13 1.22 8.33
CA VAL A 127 -2.96 0.47 9.28
C VAL A 127 -4.39 0.51 8.75
N SER A 128 -4.92 -0.62 8.30
CA SER A 128 -6.31 -0.70 7.86
C SER A 128 -7.19 -1.11 9.04
N CYS A 129 -7.75 -0.12 9.73
CA CYS A 129 -8.48 -0.33 10.98
C CYS A 129 -9.70 -1.24 10.80
N ALA A 130 -10.37 -1.14 9.66
CA ALA A 130 -11.53 -1.96 9.30
C ALA A 130 -11.23 -3.46 9.12
N THR A 131 -9.97 -3.84 8.86
CA THR A 131 -9.59 -5.23 8.52
C THR A 131 -8.92 -5.98 9.66
N ILE A 132 -8.46 -5.26 10.69
CA ILE A 132 -7.71 -5.84 11.80
C ILE A 132 -8.70 -6.18 12.91
N GLU A 133 -8.71 -7.45 13.33
CA GLU A 133 -9.58 -7.87 14.44
C GLU A 133 -9.21 -7.12 15.73
N PRO A 134 -10.19 -6.72 16.57
CA PRO A 134 -9.92 -5.93 17.77
C PRO A 134 -8.90 -6.55 18.72
N GLU A 135 -8.87 -7.88 18.81
CA GLU A 135 -7.97 -8.63 19.71
C GLU A 135 -6.49 -8.56 19.29
N VAL A 136 -6.22 -8.42 17.99
CA VAL A 136 -4.85 -8.35 17.43
C VAL A 136 -4.40 -6.91 17.13
N MET A 137 -5.31 -5.94 17.21
CA MET A 137 -5.03 -4.53 16.94
C MET A 137 -3.87 -3.98 17.77
N GLU A 138 -3.90 -4.17 19.09
CA GLU A 138 -2.86 -3.61 19.96
C GLU A 138 -1.50 -4.29 19.77
N PRO A 139 -1.38 -5.64 19.75
CA PRO A 139 -0.10 -6.28 19.46
C PRO A 139 0.46 -5.90 18.08
N MET A 140 -0.38 -5.70 17.06
CA MET A 140 0.09 -5.25 15.75
C MET A 140 0.59 -3.80 15.78
N LEU A 141 -0.15 -2.89 16.41
CA LEU A 141 0.22 -1.47 16.46
C LEU A 141 1.44 -1.20 17.34
N PHE A 142 1.39 -1.70 18.58
CA PHE A 142 2.37 -1.39 19.63
C PHE A 142 3.46 -2.46 19.77
N GLY A 143 3.33 -3.60 19.08
CA GLY A 143 4.26 -4.70 19.27
C GLY A 143 4.03 -5.47 20.57
N ARG A 144 4.86 -6.48 20.81
CA ARG A 144 4.76 -7.37 21.96
C ARG A 144 6.13 -7.62 22.57
N GLU A 145 6.16 -7.70 23.90
CA GLU A 145 7.28 -8.23 24.65
C GLU A 145 6.85 -9.55 25.28
N LEU A 146 7.53 -10.64 24.92
CA LEU A 146 7.25 -11.97 25.45
C LEU A 146 7.95 -12.16 26.81
N PRO A 147 7.45 -13.05 27.70
CA PRO A 147 8.04 -13.27 29.02
C PRO A 147 9.50 -13.74 29.00
N ASP A 148 9.95 -14.31 27.89
CA ASP A 148 11.34 -14.72 27.64
C ASP A 148 12.24 -13.55 27.20
N GLY A 149 11.70 -12.33 27.12
CA GLY A 149 12.39 -11.12 26.67
C GLY A 149 12.39 -10.93 25.15
N THR A 150 11.76 -11.81 24.37
CA THR A 150 11.68 -11.66 22.92
C THR A 150 10.78 -10.48 22.54
N ILE A 151 11.32 -9.55 21.73
CA ILE A 151 10.61 -8.37 21.25
C ILE A 151 10.10 -8.58 19.83
N GLN A 152 8.80 -8.34 19.64
CA GLN A 152 8.16 -8.24 18.33
C GLN A 152 7.76 -6.79 18.08
N GLN A 153 8.38 -6.14 17.09
CA GLN A 153 8.14 -4.73 16.80
C GLN A 153 6.76 -4.49 16.19
N GLY A 154 6.08 -3.44 16.68
CA GLY A 154 4.79 -3.00 16.16
C GLY A 154 4.90 -2.11 14.92
N LEU A 155 3.75 -1.81 14.31
CA LEU A 155 3.65 -0.91 13.14
C LEU A 155 4.11 0.52 13.46
N LEU A 156 3.92 0.99 14.70
CA LEU A 156 4.41 2.31 15.13
C LEU A 156 5.94 2.39 15.11
N GLU A 157 6.64 1.32 15.49
CA GLU A 157 8.10 1.26 15.43
C GLU A 157 8.59 1.20 13.98
N GLN A 158 7.91 0.42 13.14
CA GLN A 158 8.23 0.31 11.71
C GLN A 158 8.03 1.64 10.98
N ALA A 159 7.12 2.49 11.46
CA ALA A 159 6.84 3.80 10.91
C ALA A 159 7.76 4.91 11.43
N ASN A 160 8.65 4.61 12.40
CA ASN A 160 9.47 5.61 13.07
C ASN A 160 10.33 6.41 12.07
N GLY A 161 10.34 7.75 12.22
CA GLY A 161 10.95 8.69 11.27
C GLY A 161 10.15 8.92 9.99
N GLY A 162 9.09 8.17 9.76
CA GLY A 162 8.26 8.18 8.57
C GLY A 162 6.82 8.66 8.80
N VAL A 163 5.90 8.08 8.04
CA VAL A 163 4.46 8.33 8.08
C VAL A 163 3.73 7.07 8.49
N ILE A 164 2.81 7.20 9.45
CA ILE A 164 1.78 6.18 9.71
C ILE A 164 0.44 6.69 9.17
N PHE A 165 -0.20 5.87 8.34
CA PHE A 165 -1.50 6.12 7.76
C PHE A 165 -2.54 5.19 8.37
N PHE A 166 -3.47 5.74 9.15
CA PHE A 166 -4.61 4.99 9.67
C PHE A 166 -5.78 5.11 8.70
N ASP A 167 -6.09 4.03 7.99
CA ASP A 167 -7.22 3.95 7.07
C ASP A 167 -8.48 3.52 7.82
N GLU A 168 -9.54 4.31 7.68
CA GLU A 168 -10.83 4.17 8.36
C GLU A 168 -10.72 4.21 9.90
N VAL A 169 -10.23 5.33 10.45
CA VAL A 169 -10.01 5.51 11.91
C VAL A 169 -11.26 5.32 12.76
N ALA A 170 -12.45 5.51 12.18
CA ALA A 170 -13.70 5.28 12.89
C ALA A 170 -13.86 3.82 13.36
N ASP A 171 -13.24 2.86 12.65
CA ASP A 171 -13.26 1.43 13.00
C ASP A 171 -12.26 1.05 14.10
N LEU A 172 -11.56 2.01 14.70
CA LEU A 172 -10.65 1.73 15.81
C LEU A 172 -11.42 1.25 17.05
N PRO A 173 -11.02 0.11 17.65
CA PRO A 173 -11.59 -0.31 18.92
C PRO A 173 -11.46 0.80 19.99
N PHE A 174 -12.54 1.04 20.73
CA PHE A 174 -12.61 2.16 21.68
C PHE A 174 -11.49 2.13 22.75
N ALA A 175 -11.05 0.94 23.14
CA ALA A 175 -9.91 0.75 24.05
C ALA A 175 -8.59 1.24 23.42
N THR A 176 -8.35 0.90 22.15
CA THR A 176 -7.16 1.28 21.39
C THR A 176 -7.07 2.80 21.16
N GLN A 177 -8.21 3.48 21.00
CA GLN A 177 -8.27 4.93 20.81
C GLN A 177 -7.53 5.71 21.91
N SER A 178 -7.63 5.26 23.17
CA SER A 178 -6.94 5.92 24.30
C SER A 178 -5.42 5.80 24.21
N LYS A 179 -4.92 4.64 23.75
CA LYS A 179 -3.49 4.41 23.59
C LYS A 179 -2.92 5.20 22.42
N ILE A 180 -3.65 5.27 21.31
CA ILE A 180 -3.28 6.13 20.17
C ILE A 180 -3.24 7.60 20.60
N LEU A 181 -4.25 8.06 21.33
CA LEU A 181 -4.26 9.42 21.88
C LEU A 181 -3.00 9.72 22.71
N LYS A 182 -2.58 8.78 23.57
CA LYS A 182 -1.34 8.90 24.35
C LYS A 182 -0.11 9.01 23.45
N VAL A 183 0.01 8.19 22.40
CA VAL A 183 1.11 8.29 21.42
C VAL A 183 1.13 9.63 20.72
N LEU A 184 -0.04 10.17 20.33
CA LEU A 184 -0.14 11.47 19.65
C LEU A 184 0.26 12.66 20.52
N VAL A 185 0.26 12.50 21.85
CA VAL A 185 0.61 13.54 22.82
C VAL A 185 2.04 13.37 23.32
N GLU A 186 2.43 12.14 23.68
CA GLU A 186 3.71 11.85 24.34
C GLU A 186 4.81 11.38 23.37
N GLN A 187 4.46 11.00 22.14
CA GLN A 187 5.37 10.33 21.19
C GLN A 187 6.02 9.06 21.76
N LYS A 188 5.36 8.44 22.74
CA LYS A 188 5.84 7.27 23.48
C LYS A 188 4.71 6.27 23.70
N PHE A 189 5.07 4.99 23.77
CA PHE A 189 4.16 3.91 24.17
C PHE A 189 4.91 2.77 24.84
N GLU A 190 4.15 1.80 25.35
CA GLU A 190 4.67 0.54 25.90
C GLU A 190 4.15 -0.61 25.04
N ARG A 191 4.99 -1.63 24.80
CA ARG A 191 4.59 -2.83 24.07
C ARG A 191 3.57 -3.63 24.87
N VAL A 192 2.77 -4.44 24.19
CA VAL A 192 1.86 -5.35 24.89
C VAL A 192 2.69 -6.35 25.71
N GLY A 193 2.45 -6.40 27.03
CA GLY A 193 3.19 -7.24 27.97
C GLY A 193 4.55 -6.69 28.42
N GLY A 194 4.97 -5.54 27.89
CA GLY A 194 6.21 -4.87 28.27
C GLY A 194 5.97 -3.68 29.21
N THR A 195 7.04 -3.22 29.85
CA THR A 195 7.04 -1.98 30.67
C THR A 195 8.01 -0.93 30.15
N VAL A 196 8.82 -1.28 29.14
CA VAL A 196 9.78 -0.38 28.53
C VAL A 196 9.05 0.60 27.62
N ARG A 197 9.28 1.90 27.85
CA ARG A 197 8.78 2.96 26.98
C ARG A 197 9.59 3.03 25.69
N VAL A 198 8.89 3.00 24.57
CA VAL A 198 9.42 3.16 23.22
C VAL A 198 9.07 4.56 22.73
N GLU A 199 10.06 5.29 22.23
CA GLU A 199 9.89 6.63 21.65
C GLU A 199 9.86 6.56 20.13
N VAL A 200 8.93 7.28 19.51
CA VAL A 200 8.74 7.29 18.05
C VAL A 200 8.47 8.69 17.52
N ASP A 201 9.12 9.05 16.42
CA ASP A 201 8.87 10.27 15.67
C ASP A 201 8.01 9.96 14.44
N LEU A 202 6.72 10.21 14.52
CA LEU A 202 5.74 9.87 13.48
C LEU A 202 5.02 11.10 12.95
N ARG A 203 4.89 11.19 11.62
CA ARG A 203 3.82 11.98 11.03
C ARG A 203 2.59 11.10 10.88
N VAL A 204 1.45 11.57 11.39
CA VAL A 204 0.19 10.82 11.35
C VAL A 204 -0.74 11.38 10.29
N VAL A 205 -1.20 10.50 9.41
CA VAL A 205 -2.28 10.76 8.45
C VAL A 205 -3.39 9.77 8.76
N SER A 206 -4.64 10.22 8.70
CA SER A 206 -5.81 9.38 9.00
C SER A 206 -6.84 9.53 7.90
N SER A 207 -7.68 8.51 7.70
CA SER A 207 -8.83 8.59 6.81
C SER A 207 -10.10 8.10 7.50
N THR A 208 -11.26 8.56 7.03
CA THR A 208 -12.57 8.01 7.41
C THR A 208 -13.59 8.23 6.29
N ASN A 209 -14.53 7.29 6.14
CA ASN A 209 -15.76 7.44 5.35
C ASN A 209 -16.99 7.75 6.22
N LEU A 210 -16.88 7.63 7.55
CA LEU A 210 -17.94 7.94 8.51
C LEU A 210 -17.85 9.38 9.01
N ASP A 211 -18.99 9.88 9.48
CA ASP A 211 -19.08 11.15 10.20
C ASP A 211 -18.62 10.95 11.65
N LEU A 212 -17.41 11.41 11.96
CA LEU A 212 -16.82 11.24 13.29
C LEU A 212 -17.55 12.03 14.38
N GLU A 213 -18.26 13.12 14.06
CA GLU A 213 -19.04 13.83 15.07
C GLU A 213 -20.26 12.99 15.48
N ALA A 214 -20.92 12.34 14.51
CA ALA A 214 -22.00 11.40 14.80
C ALA A 214 -21.49 10.17 15.59
N GLU A 215 -20.30 9.64 15.26
CA GLU A 215 -19.69 8.54 16.04
C GLU A 215 -19.30 8.96 17.47
N ILE A 216 -18.95 10.23 17.68
CA ILE A 216 -18.72 10.78 19.02
C ILE A 216 -20.03 10.84 19.81
N GLU A 217 -21.11 11.31 19.20
CA GLU A 217 -22.44 11.35 19.84
C GLU A 217 -22.97 9.95 20.18
N ALA A 218 -22.67 8.96 19.33
CA ALA A 218 -23.00 7.56 19.55
C ALA A 218 -22.11 6.88 20.61
N GLY A 219 -21.02 7.52 21.06
CA GLY A 219 -20.07 6.97 22.04
C GLY A 219 -19.07 5.96 21.46
N ASN A 220 -18.99 5.84 20.13
CA ASN A 220 -18.09 4.94 19.43
C ASN A 220 -16.70 5.55 19.20
N PHE A 221 -16.60 6.89 19.23
CA PHE A 221 -15.35 7.60 19.00
C PHE A 221 -15.06 8.65 20.07
N ARG A 222 -13.78 8.78 20.47
CA ARG A 222 -13.34 9.74 21.48
C ARG A 222 -13.15 11.13 20.89
N ARG A 223 -13.84 12.11 21.47
CA ARG A 223 -13.73 13.53 21.09
C ARG A 223 -12.29 14.04 21.17
N GLU A 224 -11.54 13.66 22.20
CA GLU A 224 -10.14 14.08 22.36
C GLU A 224 -9.25 13.52 21.25
N LEU A 225 -9.49 12.28 20.82
CA LEU A 225 -8.75 11.69 19.70
C LEU A 225 -9.08 12.41 18.40
N PHE A 226 -10.37 12.69 18.14
CA PHE A 226 -10.81 13.44 16.97
C PHE A 226 -10.08 14.78 16.84
N HIS A 227 -10.07 15.59 17.91
CA HIS A 227 -9.39 16.89 17.88
C HIS A 227 -7.86 16.78 17.70
N ARG A 228 -7.24 15.65 18.11
CA ARG A 228 -5.81 15.44 17.85
C ARG A 228 -5.55 14.99 16.42
N LEU A 229 -6.42 14.18 15.82
CA LEU A 229 -6.25 13.73 14.43
C LEU A 229 -6.61 14.84 13.42
N ASN A 230 -7.71 15.55 13.65
CA ASN A 230 -8.26 16.55 12.76
C ASN A 230 -7.63 17.95 12.94
N VAL A 231 -6.30 18.05 12.80
CA VAL A 231 -5.62 19.36 12.80
C VAL A 231 -5.81 20.05 11.44
N VAL A 232 -5.70 19.29 10.36
CA VAL A 232 -6.07 19.71 9.01
C VAL A 232 -7.02 18.68 8.43
N GLY A 233 -8.29 19.05 8.27
CA GLY A 233 -9.28 18.25 7.55
C GLY A 233 -9.21 18.51 6.05
N ILE A 234 -9.13 17.46 5.24
CA ILE A 234 -9.14 17.53 3.78
C ILE A 234 -10.21 16.56 3.25
N SER A 235 -11.17 17.08 2.49
CA SER A 235 -12.19 16.26 1.84
C SER A 235 -11.68 15.74 0.50
N VAL A 236 -11.75 14.43 0.31
CA VAL A 236 -11.44 13.75 -0.96
C VAL A 236 -12.74 13.61 -1.75
N PRO A 237 -12.85 14.23 -2.94
CA PRO A 237 -14.08 14.23 -3.72
C PRO A 237 -14.44 12.82 -4.16
N SER A 238 -15.74 12.52 -4.11
CA SER A 238 -16.36 11.35 -4.72
C SER A 238 -16.12 11.34 -6.24
N LEU A 239 -16.29 10.18 -6.88
CA LEU A 239 -16.21 10.12 -8.35
C LEU A 239 -17.35 10.90 -9.02
N GLU A 240 -18.49 11.08 -8.33
CA GLU A 240 -19.63 11.83 -8.86
C GLU A 240 -19.38 13.33 -8.97
N GLU A 241 -18.56 13.89 -8.08
CA GLU A 241 -18.15 15.31 -8.10
C GLU A 241 -17.09 15.62 -9.16
N ARG A 242 -16.60 14.59 -9.87
CA ARG A 242 -15.52 14.68 -10.87
C ARG A 242 -15.71 13.67 -12.00
N ARG A 243 -16.95 13.57 -12.51
CA ARG A 243 -17.30 12.64 -13.60
C ARG A 243 -16.51 12.91 -14.88
N GLU A 244 -16.09 14.15 -15.10
CA GLU A 244 -15.26 14.54 -16.25
C GLU A 244 -13.90 13.85 -16.24
N ASP A 245 -13.41 13.38 -15.08
CA ASP A 245 -12.15 12.65 -14.99
C ASP A 245 -12.28 11.15 -15.28
N ILE A 246 -13.49 10.60 -15.42
CA ILE A 246 -13.71 9.16 -15.64
C ILE A 246 -12.99 8.62 -16.88
N PRO A 247 -12.98 9.30 -18.05
CA PRO A 247 -12.25 8.82 -19.22
C PRO A 247 -10.74 8.74 -18.95
N LEU A 248 -10.17 9.77 -18.30
CA LEU A 248 -8.75 9.83 -17.95
C LEU A 248 -8.37 8.72 -16.94
N LEU A 249 -9.18 8.54 -15.90
CA LEU A 249 -9.01 7.45 -14.94
C LEU A 249 -9.08 6.07 -15.60
N SER A 250 -10.03 5.89 -16.52
CA SER A 250 -10.22 4.63 -17.23
C SER A 250 -9.03 4.31 -18.12
N ALA A 251 -8.53 5.28 -18.89
CA ALA A 251 -7.32 5.13 -19.71
C ALA A 251 -6.12 4.75 -18.83
N HIS A 252 -5.93 5.44 -17.71
CA HIS A 252 -4.87 5.13 -16.75
C HIS A 252 -4.96 3.70 -16.21
N PHE A 253 -6.17 3.22 -15.86
CA PHE A 253 -6.34 1.84 -15.40
C PHE A 253 -6.09 0.80 -16.50
N ILE A 254 -6.48 1.10 -17.74
CA ILE A 254 -6.21 0.22 -18.89
C ILE A 254 -4.70 0.06 -19.10
N GLU A 255 -3.97 1.17 -19.13
CA GLU A 255 -2.50 1.17 -19.23
C GLU A 255 -1.87 0.42 -18.06
N GLN A 256 -2.32 0.70 -16.84
CA GLN A 256 -1.84 0.03 -15.63
C GLN A 256 -2.03 -1.49 -15.70
N TYR A 257 -3.20 -1.98 -16.15
CA TYR A 257 -3.45 -3.41 -16.28
C TYR A 257 -2.66 -4.04 -17.42
N HIS A 258 -2.43 -3.31 -18.51
CA HIS A 258 -1.56 -3.76 -19.59
C HIS A 258 -0.13 -3.98 -19.09
N GLU A 259 0.46 -3.01 -18.41
CA GLU A 259 1.84 -3.09 -17.92
C GLU A 259 2.04 -4.18 -16.85
N LEU A 260 1.08 -4.33 -15.94
CA LEU A 260 1.22 -5.20 -14.77
C LEU A 260 0.77 -6.64 -15.02
N GLN A 261 -0.30 -6.83 -15.79
CA GLN A 261 -0.94 -8.13 -15.99
C GLN A 261 -0.83 -8.63 -17.44
N GLY A 262 -0.33 -7.81 -18.36
CA GLY A 262 -0.25 -8.17 -19.78
C GLY A 262 -1.61 -8.21 -20.47
N LEU A 263 -2.65 -7.57 -19.89
CA LEU A 263 -3.97 -7.49 -20.53
C LEU A 263 -3.90 -6.68 -21.83
N ALA A 264 -4.85 -6.88 -22.73
CA ALA A 264 -4.87 -6.17 -24.01
C ALA A 264 -5.02 -4.66 -23.80
N LEU A 265 -4.14 -3.87 -24.44
CA LEU A 265 -4.23 -2.41 -24.45
C LEU A 265 -5.36 -2.01 -25.41
N ARG A 266 -6.56 -1.80 -24.87
CA ARG A 266 -7.76 -1.43 -25.64
C ARG A 266 -8.12 0.03 -25.35
N PRO A 267 -8.07 0.93 -26.34
CA PRO A 267 -8.50 2.30 -26.11
C PRO A 267 -9.99 2.34 -25.73
N LEU A 268 -10.35 3.24 -24.82
CA LEU A 268 -11.74 3.51 -24.49
C LEU A 268 -12.38 4.31 -25.63
N SER A 269 -13.50 3.85 -26.17
CA SER A 269 -14.25 4.61 -27.18
C SER A 269 -15.00 5.78 -26.54
N ASP A 270 -15.31 6.81 -27.33
CA ASP A 270 -16.04 7.99 -26.85
C ASP A 270 -17.45 7.61 -26.35
N GLU A 271 -18.10 6.63 -26.98
CA GLU A 271 -19.40 6.11 -26.54
C GLU A 271 -19.28 5.39 -25.19
N ALA A 272 -18.24 4.59 -24.99
CA ALA A 272 -17.98 3.92 -23.73
C ALA A 272 -17.65 4.93 -22.63
N ALA A 273 -16.85 5.95 -22.94
CA ALA A 273 -16.53 7.04 -22.03
C ALA A 273 -17.80 7.80 -21.59
N GLY A 274 -18.66 8.20 -22.54
CA GLY A 274 -19.93 8.84 -22.25
C GLY A 274 -20.86 7.96 -21.42
N ALA A 275 -20.93 6.67 -21.72
CA ALA A 275 -21.70 5.72 -20.93
C ALA A 275 -21.19 5.65 -19.47
N LEU A 276 -19.88 5.50 -19.26
CA LEU A 276 -19.29 5.46 -17.91
C LEU A 276 -19.55 6.75 -17.12
N GLN A 277 -19.59 7.92 -17.77
CA GLN A 277 -19.86 9.20 -17.12
C GLN A 277 -21.31 9.36 -16.64
N THR A 278 -22.27 8.68 -17.28
CA THR A 278 -23.69 8.73 -16.89
C THR A 278 -24.05 7.74 -15.76
N MET A 279 -23.22 6.73 -15.53
CA MET A 279 -23.42 5.74 -14.48
C MET A 279 -23.32 6.33 -13.06
N VAL A 280 -23.90 5.61 -12.10
CA VAL A 280 -23.77 5.87 -10.66
C VAL A 280 -22.61 5.05 -10.11
N TRP A 281 -21.74 5.71 -9.34
CA TRP A 281 -20.48 5.13 -8.86
C TRP A 281 -20.44 5.04 -7.33
N ALA A 282 -21.32 4.23 -6.74
CA ALA A 282 -21.41 4.05 -5.28
C ALA A 282 -20.08 3.59 -4.65
N GLY A 283 -19.29 2.77 -5.36
CA GLY A 283 -17.96 2.35 -4.93
C GLY A 283 -16.82 3.23 -5.46
N ASN A 284 -17.15 4.39 -6.04
CA ASN A 284 -16.24 5.42 -6.53
C ASN A 284 -15.15 4.85 -7.46
N ILE A 285 -13.92 5.35 -7.34
CA ILE A 285 -12.77 4.98 -8.17
C ILE A 285 -12.46 3.48 -8.05
N ARG A 286 -12.66 2.88 -6.87
CA ARG A 286 -12.48 1.42 -6.67
C ARG A 286 -13.43 0.62 -7.56
N GLN A 287 -14.70 1.01 -7.65
CA GLN A 287 -15.67 0.35 -8.51
C GLN A 287 -15.32 0.54 -9.99
N LEU A 288 -14.94 1.75 -10.41
CA LEU A 288 -14.48 2.02 -11.78
C LEU A 288 -13.29 1.14 -12.14
N LYS A 289 -12.26 1.11 -11.29
CA LYS A 289 -11.06 0.29 -11.48
C LYS A 289 -11.38 -1.20 -11.64
N ASN A 290 -12.27 -1.75 -10.83
CA ASN A 290 -12.71 -3.14 -10.93
C ASN A 290 -13.53 -3.41 -12.19
N LEU A 291 -14.36 -2.46 -12.62
CA LEU A 291 -15.13 -2.59 -13.86
C LEU A 291 -14.21 -2.65 -15.07
N ILE A 292 -13.21 -1.77 -15.15
CA ILE A 292 -12.24 -1.74 -16.25
C ILE A 292 -11.49 -3.06 -16.33
N GLU A 293 -10.97 -3.58 -15.20
CA GLU A 293 -10.31 -4.89 -15.15
C GLU A 293 -11.21 -5.99 -15.71
N ARG A 294 -12.45 -6.03 -15.22
CA ARG A 294 -13.45 -7.01 -15.61
C ARG A 294 -13.76 -6.96 -17.11
N VAL A 295 -13.86 -5.76 -17.70
CA VAL A 295 -14.08 -5.58 -19.14
C VAL A 295 -12.89 -6.06 -19.96
N LEU A 296 -11.66 -5.77 -19.52
CA LEU A 296 -10.45 -6.22 -20.19
C LEU A 296 -10.31 -7.75 -20.18
N LEU A 297 -10.66 -8.39 -19.06
CA LEU A 297 -10.64 -9.86 -18.90
C LEU A 297 -11.72 -10.57 -19.72
N MET A 298 -12.94 -10.01 -19.77
CA MET A 298 -14.07 -10.66 -20.43
C MET A 298 -14.23 -10.30 -21.91
N GLY A 299 -13.65 -9.17 -22.35
CA GLY A 299 -13.77 -8.76 -23.75
C GLY A 299 -13.03 -9.73 -24.66
N GLN A 300 -13.75 -10.30 -25.63
CA GLN A 300 -13.12 -11.06 -26.71
C GLN A 300 -12.39 -10.09 -27.65
N SER A 301 -11.27 -10.57 -28.21
CA SER A 301 -10.36 -9.84 -29.10
C SER A 301 -11.08 -9.07 -30.20
#